data_AF-A0A7C4K9G7-F1
#
_entry.id   AF-A0A7C4K9G7-F1
#
_cell.length_a   1.000
_cell.length_b   1.000
_cell.length_c   1.000
_cell.angle_alpha   90.00
_cell.angle_beta   90.00
_cell.angle_gamma   90.00
#
_symmetry.space_group_name_H-M   'P 1'
#
loop_
_entity.id
_entity.type
_entity.pdbx_description
1 polymer ?
#
loop_
_entity_poly.entity_id
_entity_poly.type
_entity_poly.pdbx_seq_one_letter_code
_entity_poly.pdbx_strand_id
1 'polypeptide(L)'
;MKKASKIFLTIILSLTGLCLGLLIISALSNLNLPQASAHPETLDEAELTRQAELFHLRQNVGDEVWSGWGTAELPVIAYNEGYAFLLGYPGQPPVGWLKVPAGTQRGSDWQILPAKTFEGQVIYFQPLSSGLYPENFAVQVGESWVSSLQTREWMEIQLSQTVRADLPGVLRSVFPYRLFIGLMLGGDDKYISAVAHESFHAWQGLTAPQKFSAAETAARLDERYPWESESLSQDWKAELQCLADMLRGENPAALLAQVRRFLEHRAARRQSAGLNTELIAYEQQREWLEGLARYAELEIWRQGGLSGYEPLPSTASLPHFDRYHGFENRWQQELDQMLRMYYDEGDGRFYYSGMAQAYLLDRLLPGWKQRAFEDGIWLETLLIEALK
;
A
#
# COMPACT_ATOMS: atom_id res chain seq x y z
N MET A 1 4.24 -16.81 54.88
CA MET A 1 3.27 -15.74 54.54
C MET A 1 3.92 -14.34 54.44
N LYS A 2 4.62 -13.82 55.47
CA LYS A 2 5.22 -12.46 55.43
C LYS A 2 6.30 -12.22 54.35
N LYS A 3 7.15 -13.21 54.03
CA LYS A 3 8.18 -13.09 52.98
C LYS A 3 7.60 -13.03 51.55
N ALA A 4 6.58 -13.85 51.27
CA ALA A 4 5.89 -13.86 49.97
C ALA A 4 5.18 -12.53 49.70
N SER A 5 4.57 -11.93 50.73
CA SER A 5 3.93 -10.60 50.64
C SER A 5 4.93 -9.46 50.36
N LYS A 6 6.15 -9.53 50.92
CA LYS A 6 7.21 -8.54 50.63
C LYS A 6 7.74 -8.66 49.20
N ILE A 7 7.98 -9.89 48.72
CA ILE A 7 8.44 -10.12 47.33
C ILE A 7 7.38 -9.63 46.34
N PHE A 8 6.11 -9.95 46.58
CA PHE A 8 5.00 -9.49 45.75
C PHE A 8 4.89 -7.96 45.72
N LEU A 9 5.01 -7.31 46.88
CA LEU A 9 5.02 -5.84 46.95
C LEU A 9 6.21 -5.23 46.21
N THR A 10 7.41 -5.82 46.32
CA THR A 10 8.60 -5.35 45.58
C THR A 10 8.40 -5.49 44.07
N ILE A 11 7.81 -6.60 43.59
CA ILE A 11 7.50 -6.79 42.17
C ILE A 11 6.51 -5.72 41.69
N ILE A 12 5.43 -5.49 42.43
CA ILE A 12 4.44 -4.46 42.09
C ILE A 12 5.09 -3.08 42.05
N LEU A 13 5.85 -2.69 43.08
CA LEU A 13 6.50 -1.39 43.12
C LEU A 13 7.53 -1.22 42.00
N SER A 14 8.26 -2.28 41.65
CA SER A 14 9.21 -2.25 40.54
C SER A 14 8.51 -2.10 39.19
N LEU A 15 7.40 -2.83 38.97
CA LEU A 15 6.61 -2.74 37.75
C LEU A 15 5.94 -1.37 37.63
N THR A 16 5.36 -0.85 38.71
CA THR A 16 4.80 0.51 38.75
C THR A 16 5.86 1.56 38.48
N GLY A 17 7.05 1.44 39.09
CA GLY A 17 8.18 2.32 38.83
C GLY A 17 8.62 2.29 37.37
N LEU A 18 8.68 1.09 36.77
CA LEU A 18 8.99 0.92 35.35
C LEU A 18 7.91 1.57 34.46
N CYS A 19 6.62 1.32 34.73
CA CYS A 19 5.53 1.91 33.97
C CYS A 19 5.55 3.45 34.05
N LEU A 20 5.74 4.02 35.24
CA LEU A 20 5.87 5.47 35.41
C LEU A 20 7.10 6.01 34.67
N GLY A 21 8.23 5.29 34.73
CA GLY A 21 9.42 5.63 33.97
C GLY A 21 9.16 5.66 32.47
N LEU A 22 8.50 4.64 31.92
CA LEU A 22 8.13 4.59 30.49
C LEU A 22 7.17 5.71 30.09
N LEU A 23 6.20 6.07 30.95
CA LEU A 23 5.31 7.20 30.69
C LEU A 23 6.08 8.52 30.68
N ILE A 24 7.04 8.72 31.57
CA ILE A 24 7.90 9.91 31.59
C ILE A 24 8.77 9.97 30.32
N ILE A 25 9.40 8.85 29.94
CA ILE A 25 10.21 8.77 28.72
C ILE A 25 9.35 9.10 27.50
N SER A 26 8.16 8.52 27.41
CA SER A 26 7.20 8.80 26.33
C SER A 26 6.82 10.28 26.32
N ALA A 27 6.48 10.86 27.47
CA ALA A 27 6.13 12.28 27.57
C ALA A 27 7.27 13.22 27.15
N LEU A 28 8.50 12.93 27.56
CA LEU A 28 9.68 13.70 27.16
C LEU A 28 9.94 13.57 25.65
N SER A 29 9.79 12.37 25.09
CA SER A 29 9.89 12.14 23.64
C SER A 29 8.86 12.95 22.86
N ASN A 30 7.63 13.03 23.39
CA ASN A 30 6.50 13.72 22.76
C ASN A 30 6.67 15.25 22.69
N LEU A 31 7.53 15.84 23.53
CA LEU A 31 7.86 17.27 23.46
C LEU A 31 8.51 17.67 22.13
N ASN A 32 9.20 16.72 21.50
CA ASN A 32 9.94 16.91 20.25
C ASN A 32 9.29 16.12 19.09
N LEU A 33 7.97 15.95 19.10
CA LEU A 33 7.27 15.39 17.95
C LEU A 33 7.15 16.47 16.86
N PRO A 34 7.64 16.19 15.63
CA PRO A 34 7.47 17.12 14.53
C PRO A 34 5.98 17.34 14.21
N GLN A 35 5.65 18.56 13.82
CA GLN A 35 4.29 18.95 13.38
C GLN A 35 4.25 19.37 11.90
N ALA A 36 5.42 19.53 11.30
CA ALA A 36 5.65 19.89 9.90
C ALA A 36 7.02 19.33 9.52
N SER A 37 7.24 19.10 8.24
CA SER A 37 8.54 18.71 7.69
C SER A 37 9.59 19.75 8.05
N ALA A 38 10.83 19.30 8.28
CA ALA A 38 11.91 20.21 8.65
C ALA A 38 12.24 21.22 7.54
N HIS A 39 12.19 20.77 6.29
CA HIS A 39 12.49 21.55 5.09
C HIS A 39 11.49 21.22 3.96
N PRO A 40 10.22 21.67 4.07
CA PRO A 40 9.16 21.25 3.16
C PRO A 40 9.41 21.66 1.70
N GLU A 41 10.22 22.70 1.44
CA GLU A 41 10.55 23.21 0.12
C GLU A 41 11.57 22.36 -0.67
N THR A 42 12.07 21.27 -0.08
CA THR A 42 13.04 20.36 -0.70
C THR A 42 12.79 18.91 -0.30
N LEU A 43 13.45 17.98 -0.99
CA LEU A 43 13.57 16.59 -0.56
C LEU A 43 14.88 16.38 0.20
N ASP A 44 14.82 15.65 1.31
CA ASP A 44 16.01 15.19 2.02
C ASP A 44 16.71 14.04 1.25
N GLU A 45 17.95 13.73 1.63
CA GLU A 45 18.73 12.69 0.95
C GLU A 45 18.16 11.28 1.19
N ALA A 46 17.48 11.05 2.32
CA ALA A 46 16.87 9.75 2.62
C ALA A 46 15.68 9.48 1.70
N GLU A 47 14.85 10.49 1.46
CA GLU A 47 13.72 10.43 0.55
C GLU A 47 14.20 10.25 -0.89
N LEU A 48 15.20 11.02 -1.34
CA LEU A 48 15.82 10.80 -2.66
C LEU A 48 16.38 9.38 -2.80
N THR A 49 16.99 8.83 -1.74
CA THR A 49 17.51 7.45 -1.74
C THR A 49 16.38 6.42 -1.85
N ARG A 50 15.26 6.60 -1.14
CA ARG A 50 14.10 5.69 -1.27
C ARG A 50 13.50 5.73 -2.66
N GLN A 51 13.36 6.93 -3.23
CA GLN A 51 12.86 7.08 -4.60
C GLN A 51 13.83 6.46 -5.61
N ALA A 52 15.14 6.67 -5.46
CA ALA A 52 16.13 6.07 -6.35
C ALA A 52 16.09 4.53 -6.27
N GLU A 53 15.97 3.99 -5.06
CA GLU A 53 15.86 2.55 -4.83
C GLU A 53 14.57 1.98 -5.43
N LEU A 54 13.43 2.68 -5.38
CA LEU A 54 12.23 2.26 -6.10
C LEU A 54 12.50 2.09 -7.60
N PHE A 55 13.10 3.10 -8.25
CA PHE A 55 13.37 3.05 -9.69
C PHE A 55 14.31 1.90 -10.03
N HIS A 56 15.38 1.75 -9.24
CA HIS A 56 16.35 0.66 -9.39
C HIS A 56 15.69 -0.72 -9.20
N LEU A 57 14.92 -0.91 -8.12
CA LEU A 57 14.19 -2.15 -7.84
C LEU A 57 13.25 -2.50 -8.99
N ARG A 58 12.40 -1.57 -9.40
CA ARG A 58 11.44 -1.78 -10.49
C ARG A 58 12.17 -2.12 -11.80
N GLN A 59 13.23 -1.39 -12.16
CA GLN A 59 13.96 -1.64 -13.41
C GLN A 59 14.64 -3.01 -13.44
N ASN A 60 15.12 -3.52 -12.30
CA ASN A 60 15.86 -4.77 -12.26
C ASN A 60 14.96 -6.01 -12.11
N VAL A 61 13.87 -5.92 -11.35
CA VAL A 61 13.01 -7.09 -11.05
C VAL A 61 11.53 -6.88 -11.36
N GLY A 62 11.11 -5.70 -11.82
CA GLY A 62 9.71 -5.39 -12.09
C GLY A 62 9.10 -6.27 -13.19
N ASP A 63 9.89 -6.71 -14.18
CA ASP A 63 9.40 -7.60 -15.24
C ASP A 63 9.16 -9.04 -14.76
N GLU A 64 9.82 -9.48 -13.68
CA GLU A 64 9.54 -10.75 -13.00
C GLU A 64 8.19 -10.69 -12.26
N VAL A 65 7.83 -9.50 -11.77
CA VAL A 65 6.52 -9.24 -11.14
C VAL A 65 5.44 -9.13 -12.21
N TRP A 66 5.64 -8.28 -13.21
CA TRP A 66 4.71 -8.06 -14.31
C TRP A 66 5.45 -7.62 -15.57
N SER A 67 5.35 -8.41 -16.64
CA SER A 67 6.06 -8.12 -17.88
C SER A 67 5.74 -6.72 -18.43
N GLY A 68 6.79 -5.94 -18.69
CA GLY A 68 6.72 -4.56 -19.19
C GLY A 68 6.74 -3.52 -18.08
N TRP A 69 6.39 -3.87 -16.84
CA TRP A 69 6.35 -2.92 -15.74
C TRP A 69 7.75 -2.44 -15.34
N GLY A 70 8.78 -3.28 -15.46
CA GLY A 70 10.16 -2.90 -15.13
C GLY A 70 10.73 -1.85 -16.08
N THR A 71 10.35 -1.92 -17.35
CA THR A 71 10.87 -1.04 -18.41
C THR A 71 9.99 0.18 -18.69
N ALA A 72 8.80 0.26 -18.09
CA ALA A 72 7.88 1.38 -18.26
C ALA A 72 8.49 2.71 -17.78
N GLU A 73 8.27 3.79 -18.53
CA GLU A 73 8.59 5.15 -18.10
C GLU A 73 7.48 5.65 -17.17
N LEU A 74 7.68 5.48 -15.86
CA LEU A 74 6.73 5.85 -14.81
C LEU A 74 7.41 6.82 -13.84
N PRO A 75 7.27 8.15 -14.05
CA PRO A 75 7.72 9.17 -13.11
C PRO A 75 6.96 9.07 -11.78
N VAL A 76 7.50 9.74 -10.76
CA VAL A 76 6.90 9.77 -9.41
C VAL A 76 6.72 11.20 -8.95
N ILE A 77 5.57 11.49 -8.32
CA ILE A 77 5.37 12.67 -7.48
C ILE A 77 5.49 12.26 -6.02
N ALA A 78 6.56 12.70 -5.36
CA ALA A 78 6.64 12.69 -3.90
C ALA A 78 6.09 14.02 -3.37
N TYR A 79 5.26 14.03 -2.33
CA TYR A 79 4.72 15.29 -1.81
C TYR A 79 4.65 15.37 -0.28
N ASN A 80 4.73 16.57 0.27
CA ASN A 80 4.57 16.83 1.69
C ASN A 80 3.42 17.83 1.93
N GLU A 81 3.38 18.46 3.10
CA GLU A 81 2.31 19.40 3.46
C GLU A 81 2.22 20.63 2.55
N GLY A 82 3.32 21.01 1.90
CA GLY A 82 3.45 22.29 1.21
C GLY A 82 3.97 22.21 -0.22
N TYR A 83 4.54 21.10 -0.66
CA TYR A 83 5.15 20.97 -1.98
C TYR A 83 4.96 19.58 -2.59
N ALA A 84 4.88 19.54 -3.92
CA ALA A 84 4.97 18.34 -4.73
C ALA A 84 6.28 18.36 -5.53
N PHE A 85 6.95 17.21 -5.60
CA PHE A 85 8.23 17.00 -6.26
C PHE A 85 8.08 15.90 -7.31
N LEU A 86 8.24 16.27 -8.57
CA LEU A 86 8.20 15.36 -9.71
C LEU A 86 9.61 14.88 -10.06
N LEU A 87 9.80 13.57 -9.98
CA LEU A 87 11.07 12.86 -10.16
C LEU A 87 10.98 11.93 -11.38
N GLY A 88 12.09 11.80 -12.12
CA GLY A 88 12.19 10.86 -13.24
C GLY A 88 11.33 11.24 -14.47
N TYR A 89 10.91 12.50 -14.58
CA TYR A 89 10.08 12.95 -15.69
C TYR A 89 10.91 13.29 -16.94
N PRO A 90 10.55 12.77 -18.12
CA PRO A 90 11.31 13.05 -19.34
C PRO A 90 11.06 14.47 -19.84
N GLY A 91 12.14 15.25 -19.99
CA GLY A 91 12.06 16.61 -20.55
C GLY A 91 11.42 17.63 -19.62
N GLN A 92 10.71 18.60 -20.20
CA GLN A 92 10.03 19.67 -19.44
C GLN A 92 8.55 19.29 -19.23
N PRO A 93 8.07 19.24 -17.98
CA PRO A 93 6.68 18.88 -17.70
C PRO A 93 5.71 20.02 -18.09
N PRO A 94 4.52 19.69 -18.61
CA PRO A 94 3.44 20.65 -18.75
C PRO A 94 2.86 21.04 -17.38
N VAL A 95 2.03 22.08 -17.37
CA VAL A 95 1.46 22.67 -16.15
C VAL A 95 0.72 21.61 -15.31
N GLY A 96 1.04 21.55 -14.02
CA GLY A 96 0.29 20.80 -13.03
C GLY A 96 0.18 19.29 -13.30
N TRP A 97 -0.93 18.70 -12.84
CA TRP A 97 -1.29 17.31 -13.06
C TRP A 97 -2.81 17.16 -13.20
N LEU A 98 -3.25 16.06 -13.80
CA LEU A 98 -4.66 15.67 -13.93
C LEU A 98 -4.97 14.57 -12.91
N LYS A 99 -6.06 14.75 -12.17
CA LYS A 99 -6.69 13.62 -11.48
C LYS A 99 -7.26 12.65 -12.50
N VAL A 100 -6.99 11.37 -12.33
CA VAL A 100 -7.55 10.31 -13.17
C VAL A 100 -8.58 9.52 -12.37
N PRO A 101 -9.67 9.05 -13.02
CA PRO A 101 -10.09 9.31 -14.39
C PRO A 101 -10.88 10.62 -14.54
N ALA A 102 -11.11 11.38 -13.46
CA ALA A 102 -11.95 12.58 -13.47
C ALA A 102 -11.50 13.68 -14.47
N GLY A 103 -10.23 13.70 -14.86
CA GLY A 103 -9.64 14.68 -15.77
C GLY A 103 -9.52 16.08 -15.16
N THR A 104 -9.68 16.21 -13.84
CA THR A 104 -9.62 17.51 -13.16
C THR A 104 -8.17 17.97 -13.08
N GLN A 105 -7.85 19.07 -13.77
CA GLN A 105 -6.56 19.75 -13.69
C GLN A 105 -6.33 20.35 -12.30
N ARG A 106 -5.15 20.09 -11.75
CA ARG A 106 -4.65 20.62 -10.47
C ARG A 106 -3.20 21.10 -10.64
N GLY A 107 -2.72 21.81 -9.63
CA GLY A 107 -1.36 22.34 -9.59
C GLY A 107 -1.17 23.60 -10.45
N SER A 108 0.09 23.98 -10.57
CA SER A 108 0.62 25.17 -11.21
C SER A 108 1.86 24.81 -12.03
N ASP A 109 2.58 25.81 -12.53
CA ASP A 109 3.81 25.61 -13.28
C ASP A 109 4.89 24.93 -12.42
N TRP A 110 5.50 23.90 -13.00
CA TRP A 110 6.64 23.22 -12.40
C TRP A 110 7.89 24.09 -12.48
N GLN A 111 8.58 24.23 -11.35
CA GLN A 111 9.85 24.92 -11.23
C GLN A 111 10.99 23.91 -11.07
N ILE A 112 12.20 24.29 -11.45
CA ILE A 112 13.38 23.46 -11.21
C ILE A 112 13.78 23.58 -9.74
N LEU A 113 13.91 22.45 -9.05
CA LEU A 113 14.42 22.43 -7.68
C LEU A 113 15.93 22.76 -7.71
N PRO A 114 16.38 23.88 -7.13
CA PRO A 114 17.79 24.27 -7.22
C PRO A 114 18.71 23.33 -6.44
N ALA A 115 19.94 23.15 -6.93
CA ALA A 115 21.03 22.44 -6.26
C ALA A 115 20.80 20.95 -5.91
N LYS A 116 19.69 20.36 -6.37
CA LYS A 116 19.41 18.92 -6.25
C LYS A 116 19.08 18.32 -7.60
N THR A 117 19.49 17.08 -7.76
CA THR A 117 19.20 16.25 -8.94
C THR A 117 18.79 14.87 -8.47
N PHE A 118 18.02 14.17 -9.29
CA PHE A 118 17.62 12.79 -9.05
C PHE A 118 18.22 11.91 -10.14
N GLU A 119 19.16 11.03 -9.79
CA GLU A 119 19.89 10.20 -10.79
C GLU A 119 20.48 11.03 -11.95
N GLY A 120 21.02 12.21 -11.63
CA GLY A 120 21.56 13.17 -12.61
C GLY A 120 20.52 13.94 -13.42
N GLN A 121 19.23 13.72 -13.17
CA GLN A 121 18.11 14.41 -13.81
C GLN A 121 17.61 15.58 -12.97
N VAL A 122 16.93 16.51 -13.64
CA VAL A 122 16.27 17.65 -13.00
C VAL A 122 15.10 17.16 -12.14
N ILE A 123 15.00 17.68 -10.92
CA ILE A 123 13.81 17.53 -10.10
C ILE A 123 12.93 18.75 -10.34
N TYR A 124 11.66 18.52 -10.63
CA TYR A 124 10.67 19.58 -10.74
C TYR A 124 9.88 19.68 -9.45
N PHE A 125 9.52 20.87 -9.02
CA PHE A 125 8.71 21.07 -7.82
C PHE A 125 7.72 22.22 -7.99
N GLN A 126 6.65 22.18 -7.21
CA GLN A 126 5.67 23.26 -7.13
C GLN A 126 5.08 23.36 -5.72
N PRO A 127 4.71 24.58 -5.27
CA PRO A 127 4.00 24.75 -4.02
C PRO A 127 2.57 24.19 -4.12
N LEU A 128 2.08 23.61 -3.03
CA LEU A 128 0.73 23.11 -2.88
C LEU A 128 -0.11 24.10 -2.07
N SER A 129 -1.35 24.27 -2.50
CA SER A 129 -2.36 24.96 -1.69
C SER A 129 -3.02 23.96 -0.74
N SER A 130 -3.46 24.44 0.42
CA SER A 130 -4.17 23.60 1.39
C SER A 130 -5.36 22.89 0.74
N GLY A 131 -5.44 21.57 0.91
CA GLY A 131 -6.49 20.73 0.34
C GLY A 131 -6.31 20.34 -1.13
N LEU A 132 -5.26 20.83 -1.81
CA LEU A 132 -4.92 20.45 -3.19
C LEU A 132 -3.66 19.59 -3.21
N TYR A 133 -3.82 18.34 -2.81
CA TYR A 133 -2.76 17.33 -2.91
C TYR A 133 -2.93 16.49 -4.18
N PRO A 134 -1.84 15.90 -4.70
CA PRO A 134 -1.92 14.94 -5.80
C PRO A 134 -2.65 13.64 -5.45
N GLU A 135 -2.88 13.38 -4.16
CA GLU A 135 -3.45 12.14 -3.59
C GLU A 135 -2.46 10.97 -3.66
N ASN A 136 -2.59 9.99 -2.76
CA ASN A 136 -1.79 8.77 -2.76
C ASN A 136 -2.38 7.81 -3.81
N PHE A 137 -2.11 8.09 -5.08
CA PHE A 137 -2.65 7.35 -6.21
C PHE A 137 -1.93 7.68 -7.52
N ALA A 138 -2.30 7.02 -8.63
CA ALA A 138 -1.86 7.41 -9.96
C ALA A 138 -2.51 8.74 -10.42
N VAL A 139 -1.75 9.56 -11.13
CA VAL A 139 -2.17 10.81 -11.79
C VAL A 139 -1.54 10.91 -13.18
N GLN A 140 -1.89 11.95 -13.95
CA GLN A 140 -1.21 12.25 -15.21
C GLN A 140 -0.53 13.61 -15.19
N VAL A 141 0.70 13.68 -15.70
CA VAL A 141 1.40 14.95 -15.97
C VAL A 141 1.65 15.00 -17.48
N GLY A 142 0.82 15.76 -18.19
CA GLY A 142 0.76 15.68 -19.64
C GLY A 142 0.22 14.32 -20.08
N GLU A 143 0.98 13.64 -20.95
CA GLU A 143 0.64 12.30 -21.43
C GLU A 143 1.24 11.17 -20.56
N SER A 144 2.12 11.51 -19.62
CA SER A 144 2.77 10.52 -18.75
C SER A 144 1.89 10.14 -17.57
N TRP A 145 1.77 8.83 -17.33
CA TRP A 145 1.25 8.28 -16.09
C TRP A 145 2.30 8.39 -14.99
N VAL A 146 1.90 8.94 -13.85
CA VAL A 146 2.79 9.28 -12.74
C VAL A 146 2.19 8.73 -11.46
N SER A 147 2.97 7.99 -10.68
CA SER A 147 2.52 7.60 -9.35
C SER A 147 2.71 8.74 -8.36
N SER A 148 1.86 8.82 -7.35
CA SER A 148 1.99 9.83 -6.31
C SER A 148 1.88 9.21 -4.93
N LEU A 149 2.81 9.56 -4.05
CA LEU A 149 2.75 9.20 -2.64
C LEU A 149 3.36 10.32 -1.79
N GLN A 150 2.88 10.47 -0.57
CA GLN A 150 3.50 11.35 0.41
C GLN A 150 4.97 10.96 0.65
N THR A 151 5.83 11.95 0.95
CA THR A 151 7.17 11.69 1.49
C THR A 151 7.03 10.93 2.81
N ARG A 152 8.02 10.10 3.12
CA ARG A 152 7.94 9.28 4.33
C ARG A 152 7.83 10.11 5.61
N GLU A 153 8.58 11.22 5.70
CA GLU A 153 8.51 12.13 6.84
C GLU A 153 7.09 12.69 7.03
N TRP A 154 6.45 13.11 5.92
CA TRP A 154 5.10 13.66 5.99
C TRP A 154 4.06 12.61 6.38
N MET A 155 4.22 11.36 5.93
CA MET A 155 3.38 10.25 6.40
C MET A 155 3.51 10.04 7.92
N GLU A 156 4.74 10.06 8.47
CA GLU A 156 5.01 9.92 9.90
C GLU A 156 4.34 11.05 10.71
N ILE A 157 4.45 12.29 10.22
CA ILE A 157 3.86 13.46 10.86
C ILE A 157 2.32 13.39 10.81
N GLN A 158 1.76 13.15 9.63
CA GLN A 158 0.30 13.12 9.44
C GLN A 158 -0.33 12.02 10.30
N LEU A 159 0.24 10.80 10.30
CA LEU A 159 -0.28 9.71 11.12
C LEU A 159 -0.17 10.04 12.62
N SER A 160 0.93 10.66 13.06
CA SER A 160 1.07 11.11 14.45
C SER A 160 0.00 12.15 14.82
N GLN A 161 -0.35 13.05 13.90
CA GLN A 161 -1.38 14.07 14.13
C GLN A 161 -2.78 13.46 14.20
N THR A 162 -3.11 12.54 13.29
CA THR A 162 -4.39 11.81 13.31
C THR A 162 -4.57 11.06 14.62
N VAL A 163 -3.59 10.24 15.02
CA VAL A 163 -3.64 9.50 16.29
C VAL A 163 -3.79 10.45 17.48
N ARG A 164 -3.07 11.58 17.47
CA ARG A 164 -3.16 12.58 18.56
C ARG A 164 -4.53 13.23 18.64
N ALA A 165 -5.19 13.47 17.51
CA ALA A 165 -6.52 14.06 17.47
C ALA A 165 -7.56 13.12 18.11
N ASP A 166 -7.47 11.83 17.81
CA ASP A 166 -8.40 10.79 18.27
C ASP A 166 -8.19 10.38 19.74
N LEU A 167 -6.98 10.59 20.29
CA LEU A 167 -6.68 10.25 21.67
C LEU A 167 -7.36 11.20 22.68
N PRO A 168 -7.92 10.67 23.79
CA PRO A 168 -8.35 11.47 24.94
C PRO A 168 -7.20 12.35 25.48
N GLY A 169 -7.54 13.56 25.93
CA GLY A 169 -6.54 14.59 26.30
C GLY A 169 -5.46 14.13 27.29
N VAL A 170 -5.81 13.27 28.26
CA VAL A 170 -4.87 12.74 29.26
C VAL A 170 -3.83 11.80 28.64
N LEU A 171 -4.21 11.04 27.60
CA LEU A 171 -3.32 10.09 26.93
C LEU A 171 -2.42 10.77 25.90
N ARG A 172 -2.84 11.91 25.34
CA ARG A 172 -2.07 12.62 24.30
C ARG A 172 -0.64 12.92 24.70
N SER A 173 -0.38 13.19 25.98
CA SER A 173 0.96 13.56 26.46
C SER A 173 1.87 12.35 26.69
N VAL A 174 1.32 11.17 26.98
CA VAL A 174 2.10 9.98 27.39
C VAL A 174 2.04 8.83 26.39
N PHE A 175 1.24 8.95 25.33
CA PHE A 175 1.14 7.95 24.28
C PHE A 175 2.46 7.80 23.51
N PRO A 176 2.97 6.58 23.27
CA PRO A 176 4.28 6.36 22.65
C PRO A 176 4.22 6.51 21.12
N TYR A 177 3.99 7.73 20.61
CA TYR A 177 3.78 7.96 19.17
C TYR A 177 4.90 7.37 18.31
N ARG A 178 6.18 7.68 18.56
CA ARG A 178 7.28 7.20 17.72
C ARG A 178 7.31 5.67 17.57
N LEU A 179 7.03 4.95 18.65
CA LEU A 179 6.94 3.48 18.62
C LEU A 179 5.72 3.02 17.82
N PHE A 180 4.55 3.59 18.10
CA PHE A 180 3.31 3.24 17.41
C PHE A 180 3.40 3.52 15.90
N ILE A 181 3.88 4.70 15.51
CA ILE A 181 4.06 5.11 14.13
C ILE A 181 5.08 4.22 13.42
N GLY A 182 6.20 3.91 14.07
CA GLY A 182 7.19 2.97 13.53
C GLY A 182 6.62 1.58 13.29
N LEU A 183 5.75 1.09 14.17
CA LEU A 183 5.05 -0.19 13.99
C LEU A 183 4.04 -0.15 12.82
N MET A 184 3.33 0.96 12.65
CA MET A 184 2.30 1.11 11.61
C MET A 184 2.92 1.29 10.22
N LEU A 185 3.86 2.23 10.08
CA LEU A 185 4.50 2.55 8.80
C LEU A 185 5.59 1.55 8.40
N GLY A 186 6.17 0.82 9.36
CA GLY A 186 7.23 -0.15 9.12
C GLY A 186 8.55 0.49 8.68
N GLY A 187 9.45 -0.31 8.11
CA GLY A 187 10.78 0.13 7.64
C GLY A 187 10.78 0.79 6.26
N ASP A 188 11.97 1.13 5.77
CA ASP A 188 12.18 1.75 4.47
C ASP A 188 11.75 0.83 3.32
N ASP A 189 11.94 -0.50 3.44
CA ASP A 189 11.48 -1.50 2.46
C ASP A 189 9.97 -1.41 2.22
N LYS A 190 9.19 -1.24 3.30
CA LYS A 190 7.72 -1.12 3.24
C LYS A 190 7.28 0.17 2.59
N TYR A 191 8.01 1.27 2.83
CA TYR A 191 7.74 2.52 2.14
C TYR A 191 8.04 2.37 0.65
N ILE A 192 9.20 1.85 0.28
CA ILE A 192 9.59 1.65 -1.12
C ILE A 192 8.59 0.74 -1.85
N SER A 193 8.16 -0.36 -1.23
CA SER A 193 7.13 -1.21 -1.81
C SER A 193 5.77 -0.52 -1.92
N ALA A 194 5.41 0.36 -0.96
CA ALA A 194 4.19 1.16 -1.06
C ALA A 194 4.26 2.19 -2.21
N VAL A 195 5.42 2.81 -2.47
CA VAL A 195 5.54 3.65 -3.68
C VAL A 195 5.46 2.77 -4.96
N ALA A 196 5.94 1.52 -4.90
CA ALA A 196 5.77 0.56 -6.00
C ALA A 196 4.30 0.17 -6.23
N HIS A 197 3.47 0.11 -5.17
CA HIS A 197 2.02 -0.05 -5.28
C HIS A 197 1.41 1.05 -6.17
N GLU A 198 1.71 2.31 -5.86
CA GLU A 198 1.22 3.45 -6.64
C GLU A 198 1.79 3.47 -8.06
N SER A 199 3.05 3.05 -8.23
CA SER A 199 3.67 2.85 -9.55
C SER A 199 2.94 1.78 -10.36
N PHE A 200 2.41 0.75 -9.72
CA PHE A 200 1.62 -0.29 -10.39
C PHE A 200 0.24 0.24 -10.84
N HIS A 201 -0.40 1.13 -10.07
CA HIS A 201 -1.59 1.84 -10.57
C HIS A 201 -1.30 2.70 -11.80
N ALA A 202 -0.16 3.40 -11.83
CA ALA A 202 0.27 4.14 -13.01
C ALA A 202 0.48 3.20 -14.22
N TRP A 203 1.03 2.00 -13.99
CA TRP A 203 1.14 0.95 -15.01
C TRP A 203 -0.22 0.41 -15.49
N GLN A 204 -1.16 0.17 -14.58
CA GLN A 204 -2.54 -0.21 -14.91
C GLN A 204 -3.21 0.85 -15.80
N GLY A 205 -3.06 2.13 -15.45
CA GLY A 205 -3.55 3.25 -16.25
C GLY A 205 -2.89 3.31 -17.63
N LEU A 206 -1.57 3.08 -17.71
CA LEU A 206 -0.82 3.11 -18.97
C LEU A 206 -1.26 1.99 -19.92
N THR A 207 -1.44 0.77 -19.41
CA THR A 207 -1.62 -0.43 -20.25
C THR A 207 -3.08 -0.83 -20.47
N ALA A 208 -3.98 -0.47 -19.55
CA ALA A 208 -5.41 -0.75 -19.65
C ALA A 208 -6.25 0.48 -19.25
N PRO A 209 -6.09 1.65 -19.93
CA PRO A 209 -6.67 2.92 -19.49
C PRO A 209 -8.20 2.90 -19.35
N GLN A 210 -8.90 2.21 -20.25
CA GLN A 210 -10.36 2.11 -20.19
C GLN A 210 -10.82 1.28 -18.99
N LYS A 211 -10.15 0.16 -18.73
CA LYS A 211 -10.43 -0.72 -17.60
C LYS A 211 -10.07 -0.05 -16.27
N PHE A 212 -8.93 0.63 -16.20
CA PHE A 212 -8.52 1.46 -15.08
C PHE A 212 -9.56 2.53 -14.76
N SER A 213 -10.00 3.28 -15.77
CA SER A 213 -11.03 4.31 -15.60
C SER A 213 -12.35 3.72 -15.13
N ALA A 214 -12.78 2.58 -15.67
CA ALA A 214 -13.99 1.91 -15.22
C ALA A 214 -13.88 1.47 -13.75
N ALA A 215 -12.74 0.89 -13.37
CA ALA A 215 -12.52 0.38 -12.03
C ALA A 215 -12.43 1.47 -10.96
N GLU A 216 -11.81 2.62 -11.27
CA GLU A 216 -11.86 3.76 -10.37
C GLU A 216 -13.28 4.32 -10.27
N THR A 217 -13.97 4.49 -11.41
CA THR A 217 -15.33 5.05 -11.42
C THR A 217 -16.31 4.15 -10.65
N ALA A 218 -16.01 2.85 -10.53
CA ALA A 218 -16.80 1.92 -9.73
C ALA A 218 -16.83 2.30 -8.24
N ALA A 219 -15.86 3.07 -7.71
CA ALA A 219 -15.85 3.57 -6.34
C ALA A 219 -17.10 4.38 -5.97
N ARG A 220 -17.82 4.97 -6.95
CA ARG A 220 -19.12 5.62 -6.71
C ARG A 220 -20.22 4.68 -6.18
N LEU A 221 -20.01 3.37 -6.28
CA LEU A 221 -20.93 2.34 -5.79
C LEU A 221 -20.67 1.97 -4.34
N ASP A 222 -19.62 2.51 -3.72
CA ASP A 222 -19.21 2.22 -2.35
C ASP A 222 -20.36 2.43 -1.35
N GLU A 223 -21.01 3.60 -1.37
CA GLU A 223 -22.15 3.91 -0.48
C GLU A 223 -23.37 2.97 -0.69
N ARG A 224 -23.44 2.27 -1.83
CA ARG A 224 -24.51 1.31 -2.15
C ARG A 224 -24.14 -0.12 -1.74
N TYR A 225 -22.87 -0.38 -1.44
CA TYR A 225 -22.42 -1.69 -1.01
C TYR A 225 -22.90 -1.93 0.44
N PRO A 226 -23.45 -3.12 0.77
CA PRO A 226 -24.08 -3.35 2.07
C PRO A 226 -23.04 -3.63 3.19
N TRP A 227 -22.20 -2.63 3.48
CA TRP A 227 -21.12 -2.70 4.46
C TRP A 227 -21.59 -3.12 5.87
N GLU A 228 -22.72 -2.56 6.30
CA GLU A 228 -23.35 -2.78 7.61
C GLU A 228 -24.01 -4.16 7.77
N SER A 229 -24.02 -4.99 6.72
CA SER A 229 -24.62 -6.32 6.79
C SER A 229 -23.71 -7.29 7.55
N GLU A 230 -24.07 -7.58 8.80
CA GLU A 230 -23.36 -8.56 9.64
C GLU A 230 -23.27 -9.94 8.97
N SER A 231 -24.34 -10.39 8.31
CA SER A 231 -24.33 -11.67 7.58
C SER A 231 -23.31 -11.65 6.43
N LEU A 232 -23.25 -10.57 5.66
CA LEU A 232 -22.27 -10.43 4.59
C LEU A 232 -20.84 -10.36 5.14
N SER A 233 -20.64 -9.67 6.26
CA SER A 233 -19.35 -9.60 6.96
C SER A 233 -18.87 -11.00 7.38
N GLN A 234 -19.74 -11.83 7.96
CA GLN A 234 -19.39 -13.21 8.31
C GLN A 234 -19.12 -14.11 7.08
N ASP A 235 -19.87 -13.93 6.00
CA ASP A 235 -19.61 -14.66 4.74
C ASP A 235 -18.27 -14.24 4.11
N TRP A 236 -17.93 -12.95 4.16
CA TRP A 236 -16.61 -12.44 3.77
C TRP A 236 -15.49 -13.05 4.61
N LYS A 237 -15.71 -13.17 5.92
CA LYS A 237 -14.73 -13.82 6.81
C LYS A 237 -14.44 -15.26 6.37
N ALA A 238 -15.47 -16.02 6.02
CA ALA A 238 -15.31 -17.38 5.52
C ALA A 238 -14.57 -17.43 4.17
N GLU A 239 -14.88 -16.49 3.27
CA GLU A 239 -14.19 -16.37 1.98
C GLU A 239 -12.70 -16.03 2.14
N LEU A 240 -12.37 -15.02 2.95
CA LEU A 240 -10.98 -14.61 3.22
C LEU A 240 -10.21 -15.71 3.97
N GLN A 241 -10.85 -16.46 4.86
CA GLN A 241 -10.23 -17.63 5.49
C GLN A 241 -9.89 -18.70 4.45
N CYS A 242 -10.80 -19.00 3.53
CA CYS A 242 -10.56 -19.98 2.47
C CYS A 242 -9.36 -19.58 1.59
N LEU A 243 -9.28 -18.30 1.21
CA LEU A 243 -8.14 -17.74 0.47
C LEU A 243 -6.84 -17.85 1.29
N ALA A 244 -6.85 -17.50 2.57
CA ALA A 244 -5.67 -17.57 3.44
C ALA A 244 -5.14 -19.00 3.56
N ASP A 245 -6.05 -19.96 3.76
CA ASP A 245 -5.70 -21.37 3.92
C ASP A 245 -5.08 -21.95 2.64
N MET A 246 -5.58 -21.55 1.46
CA MET A 246 -4.97 -21.95 0.18
C MET A 246 -3.58 -21.35 -0.01
N LEU A 247 -3.35 -20.10 0.41
CA LEU A 247 -2.04 -19.46 0.29
C LEU A 247 -1.01 -20.04 1.26
N ARG A 248 -1.42 -20.38 2.49
CA ARG A 248 -0.59 -21.12 3.47
C ARG A 248 -0.36 -22.58 3.07
N GLY A 249 -1.32 -23.17 2.35
CA GLY A 249 -1.26 -24.56 1.93
C GLY A 249 -0.30 -24.77 0.76
N GLU A 250 0.46 -25.87 0.84
CA GLU A 250 1.40 -26.28 -0.21
C GLU A 250 0.90 -27.48 -1.03
N ASN A 251 -0.27 -28.06 -0.72
CA ASN A 251 -0.75 -29.29 -1.35
C ASN A 251 -1.38 -28.99 -2.73
N PRO A 252 -0.68 -29.24 -3.86
CA PRO A 252 -1.17 -28.87 -5.17
C PRO A 252 -2.35 -29.74 -5.61
N ALA A 253 -2.41 -30.99 -5.10
CA ALA A 253 -3.49 -31.92 -5.43
C ALA A 253 -4.84 -31.51 -4.81
N ALA A 254 -4.84 -30.72 -3.74
CA ALA A 254 -6.05 -30.20 -3.11
C ALA A 254 -6.47 -28.83 -3.65
N LEU A 255 -5.55 -28.09 -4.28
CA LEU A 255 -5.72 -26.67 -4.62
C LEU A 255 -6.91 -26.42 -5.55
N LEU A 256 -7.07 -27.20 -6.62
CA LEU A 256 -8.21 -27.05 -7.55
C LEU A 256 -9.56 -27.27 -6.87
N ALA A 257 -9.65 -28.25 -5.96
CA ALA A 257 -10.87 -28.51 -5.20
C ALA A 257 -11.17 -27.37 -4.21
N GLN A 258 -10.14 -26.78 -3.60
CA GLN A 258 -10.28 -25.63 -2.70
C GLN A 258 -10.71 -24.36 -3.46
N VAL A 259 -10.15 -24.10 -4.64
CA VAL A 259 -10.56 -22.97 -5.50
C VAL A 259 -12.02 -23.11 -5.93
N ARG A 260 -12.46 -24.32 -6.29
CA ARG A 260 -13.87 -24.57 -6.59
C ARG A 260 -14.77 -24.23 -5.41
N ARG A 261 -14.41 -24.65 -4.20
CA ARG A 261 -15.16 -24.33 -2.98
C ARG A 261 -15.17 -22.83 -2.69
N PHE A 262 -14.05 -22.14 -2.88
CA PHE A 262 -13.98 -20.68 -2.78
C PHE A 262 -14.97 -20.00 -3.73
N LEU A 263 -15.00 -20.39 -5.00
CA LEU A 263 -15.92 -19.83 -5.99
C LEU A 263 -17.40 -20.12 -5.67
N GLU A 264 -17.71 -21.31 -5.16
CA GLU A 264 -19.04 -21.66 -4.66
C GLU A 264 -19.44 -20.80 -3.45
N HIS A 265 -18.53 -20.61 -2.49
CA HIS A 265 -18.75 -19.74 -1.32
C HIS A 265 -18.99 -18.29 -1.75
N ARG A 266 -18.19 -17.77 -2.67
CA ARG A 266 -18.37 -16.42 -3.22
C ARG A 266 -19.72 -16.24 -3.90
N ALA A 267 -20.14 -17.20 -4.71
CA ALA A 267 -21.44 -17.15 -5.38
C ALA A 267 -22.59 -17.16 -4.37
N ALA A 268 -22.52 -18.02 -3.34
CA ALA A 268 -23.50 -18.10 -2.27
C ALA A 268 -23.56 -16.80 -1.43
N ARG A 269 -22.40 -16.21 -1.10
CA ARG A 269 -22.29 -14.92 -0.40
C ARG A 269 -23.01 -13.81 -1.18
N ARG A 270 -22.67 -13.66 -2.47
CA ARG A 270 -23.28 -12.64 -3.34
C ARG A 270 -24.79 -12.82 -3.45
N GLN A 271 -25.26 -14.06 -3.55
CA GLN A 271 -26.69 -14.39 -3.59
C GLN A 271 -27.40 -14.07 -2.26
N SER A 272 -26.83 -14.48 -1.13
CA SER A 272 -27.37 -14.24 0.22
C SER A 272 -27.49 -12.74 0.53
N ALA A 273 -26.46 -11.97 0.16
CA ALA A 273 -26.44 -10.52 0.32
C ALA A 273 -27.31 -9.77 -0.71
N GLY A 274 -27.90 -10.47 -1.69
CA GLY A 274 -28.72 -9.85 -2.73
C GLY A 274 -27.94 -8.88 -3.62
N LEU A 275 -26.64 -9.13 -3.83
CA LEU A 275 -25.82 -8.26 -4.67
C LEU A 275 -26.31 -8.35 -6.12
N ASN A 276 -26.62 -7.18 -6.69
CA ASN A 276 -26.95 -7.07 -8.10
C ASN A 276 -25.67 -7.13 -8.97
N THR A 277 -25.85 -7.15 -10.29
CA THR A 277 -24.73 -7.21 -11.24
C THR A 277 -23.77 -6.03 -11.12
N GLU A 278 -24.24 -4.83 -10.75
CA GLU A 278 -23.38 -3.66 -10.56
C GLU A 278 -22.46 -3.81 -9.35
N LEU A 279 -22.98 -4.30 -8.22
CA LEU A 279 -22.20 -4.52 -7.00
C LEU A 279 -21.25 -5.72 -7.14
N ILE A 280 -21.61 -6.74 -7.92
CA ILE A 280 -20.67 -7.81 -8.27
C ILE A 280 -19.53 -7.28 -9.14
N ALA A 281 -19.85 -6.47 -10.15
CA ALA A 281 -18.85 -5.81 -10.97
C ALA A 281 -17.99 -4.84 -10.16
N TYR A 282 -18.54 -4.19 -9.14
CA TYR A 282 -17.78 -3.38 -8.19
C TYR A 282 -16.71 -4.21 -7.49
N GLU A 283 -17.04 -5.36 -6.90
CA GLU A 283 -16.05 -6.24 -6.26
C GLU A 283 -14.94 -6.64 -7.25
N GLN A 284 -15.31 -7.11 -8.46
CA GLN A 284 -14.36 -7.52 -9.49
C GLN A 284 -13.40 -6.39 -9.89
N GLN A 285 -13.92 -5.17 -10.01
CA GLN A 285 -13.15 -3.99 -10.40
C GLN A 285 -12.19 -3.53 -9.29
N ARG A 286 -12.63 -3.50 -8.03
CA ARG A 286 -11.77 -3.17 -6.89
C ARG A 286 -10.69 -4.23 -6.67
N GLU A 287 -11.04 -5.51 -6.79
CA GLU A 287 -10.07 -6.62 -6.72
C GLU A 287 -9.01 -6.55 -7.83
N TRP A 288 -9.41 -6.15 -9.04
CA TRP A 288 -8.47 -5.95 -10.14
C TRP A 288 -7.58 -4.73 -9.91
N LEU A 289 -8.15 -3.59 -9.48
CA LEU A 289 -7.41 -2.35 -9.32
C LEU A 289 -6.46 -2.45 -8.12
N GLU A 290 -7.03 -2.56 -6.92
CA GLU A 290 -6.30 -2.51 -5.64
C GLU A 290 -5.60 -3.84 -5.33
N GLY A 291 -6.28 -4.95 -5.62
CA GLY A 291 -5.73 -6.27 -5.31
C GLY A 291 -4.51 -6.63 -6.15
N LEU A 292 -4.46 -6.22 -7.42
CA LEU A 292 -3.27 -6.40 -8.25
C LEU A 292 -2.13 -5.45 -7.87
N ALA A 293 -2.42 -4.21 -7.48
CA ALA A 293 -1.41 -3.31 -6.92
C ALA A 293 -0.83 -3.85 -5.61
N ARG A 294 -1.68 -4.44 -4.76
CA ARG A 294 -1.23 -5.14 -3.54
C ARG A 294 -0.39 -6.38 -3.84
N TYR A 295 -0.76 -7.17 -4.85
CA TYR A 295 0.07 -8.25 -5.35
C TYR A 295 1.44 -7.74 -5.81
N ALA A 296 1.48 -6.69 -6.63
CA ALA A 296 2.72 -6.11 -7.13
C ALA A 296 3.62 -5.56 -6.02
N GLU A 297 3.05 -4.90 -5.01
CA GLU A 297 3.76 -4.42 -3.81
C GLU A 297 4.50 -5.55 -3.07
N LEU A 298 3.82 -6.67 -2.81
CA LEU A 298 4.42 -7.77 -2.07
C LEU A 298 5.39 -8.57 -2.94
N GLU A 299 5.03 -8.79 -4.20
CA GLU A 299 5.85 -9.56 -5.12
C GLU A 299 7.15 -8.84 -5.48
N ILE A 300 7.14 -7.50 -5.64
CA ILE A 300 8.38 -6.75 -5.87
C ILE A 300 9.31 -6.78 -4.65
N TRP A 301 8.75 -6.74 -3.43
CA TRP A 301 9.54 -6.97 -2.21
C TRP A 301 10.15 -8.37 -2.25
N ARG A 302 9.36 -9.41 -2.53
CA ARG A 302 9.84 -10.80 -2.61
C ARG A 302 11.01 -10.93 -3.56
N GLN A 303 10.90 -10.36 -4.77
CA GLN A 303 11.94 -10.38 -5.78
C GLN A 303 13.20 -9.61 -5.34
N GLY A 304 13.03 -8.45 -4.70
CA GLY A 304 14.14 -7.68 -4.10
C GLY A 304 14.88 -8.43 -3.00
N GLY A 305 14.23 -9.39 -2.33
CA GLY A 305 14.85 -10.23 -1.31
C GLY A 305 15.62 -11.44 -1.85
N LEU A 306 15.55 -11.72 -3.16
CA LEU A 306 16.26 -12.84 -3.79
C LEU A 306 17.72 -12.51 -4.08
N SER A 307 18.58 -13.53 -4.14
CA SER A 307 20.02 -13.37 -4.37
C SER A 307 20.42 -12.76 -5.72
N GLY A 308 19.46 -12.57 -6.63
CA GLY A 308 19.69 -11.98 -7.95
C GLY A 308 19.63 -10.44 -7.96
N TYR A 309 19.14 -9.83 -6.89
CA TYR A 309 18.99 -8.38 -6.78
C TYR A 309 19.96 -7.78 -5.75
N GLU A 310 20.53 -6.63 -6.08
CA GLU A 310 21.38 -5.85 -5.20
C GLU A 310 20.85 -4.41 -5.10
N PRO A 311 20.44 -3.95 -3.90
CA PRO A 311 20.03 -2.55 -3.67
C PRO A 311 21.12 -1.54 -4.02
N LEU A 312 20.72 -0.29 -4.28
CA LEU A 312 21.67 0.79 -4.51
C LEU A 312 22.59 0.99 -3.29
N PRO A 313 23.89 1.29 -3.47
CA PRO A 313 24.80 1.53 -2.34
C PRO A 313 24.37 2.65 -1.40
N SER A 314 23.65 3.66 -1.91
CA SER A 314 23.09 4.77 -1.13
C SER A 314 22.07 4.29 -0.08
N THR A 315 21.39 3.16 -0.30
CA THR A 315 20.45 2.61 0.70
C THR A 315 21.12 2.27 2.04
N ALA A 316 22.44 2.12 2.08
CA ALA A 316 23.19 1.94 3.32
C ALA A 316 23.05 3.12 4.31
N SER A 317 22.62 4.31 3.85
CA SER A 317 22.32 5.43 4.74
C SER A 317 20.89 5.42 5.31
N LEU A 318 20.02 4.53 4.84
CA LEU A 318 18.65 4.40 5.34
C LEU A 318 18.64 3.63 6.67
N PRO A 319 18.09 4.20 7.75
CA PRO A 319 18.22 3.63 9.10
C PRO A 319 17.41 2.35 9.32
N HIS A 320 16.37 2.10 8.51
CA HIS A 320 15.42 1.01 8.69
C HIS A 320 15.20 0.22 7.38
N PHE A 321 16.25 0.13 6.55
CA PHE A 321 16.28 -0.67 5.34
C PHE A 321 16.93 -2.03 5.62
N ASP A 322 16.20 -3.11 5.35
CA ASP A 322 16.60 -4.50 5.61
C ASP A 322 16.84 -5.29 4.31
N ARG A 323 17.02 -4.59 3.18
CA ARG A 323 17.34 -5.19 1.88
C ARG A 323 16.33 -6.27 1.48
N TYR A 324 15.07 -6.00 1.81
CA TYR A 324 13.93 -6.87 1.53
C TYR A 324 13.96 -8.27 2.19
N HIS A 325 14.93 -8.56 3.07
CA HIS A 325 15.06 -9.89 3.69
C HIS A 325 13.89 -10.26 4.63
N GLY A 326 13.12 -9.26 5.09
CA GLY A 326 11.93 -9.45 5.92
C GLY A 326 10.67 -10.00 5.22
N PHE A 327 10.74 -10.43 3.95
CA PHE A 327 9.54 -10.83 3.18
C PHE A 327 8.71 -11.92 3.86
N GLU A 328 9.31 -12.99 4.36
CA GLU A 328 8.53 -14.11 4.96
C GLU A 328 7.72 -13.65 6.18
N ASN A 329 8.31 -12.80 7.02
CA ASN A 329 7.60 -12.23 8.17
C ASN A 329 6.47 -11.30 7.72
N ARG A 330 6.74 -10.47 6.70
CA ARG A 330 5.73 -9.60 6.08
C ARG A 330 4.59 -10.43 5.51
N TRP A 331 4.87 -11.47 4.75
CA TRP A 331 3.88 -12.36 4.14
C TRP A 331 2.94 -12.99 5.18
N GLN A 332 3.48 -13.54 6.28
CA GLN A 332 2.64 -14.08 7.34
C GLN A 332 1.75 -13.01 7.99
N GLN A 333 2.28 -11.80 8.21
CA GLN A 333 1.48 -10.68 8.73
C GLN A 333 0.36 -10.28 7.76
N GLU A 334 0.61 -10.31 6.45
CA GLU A 334 -0.41 -10.04 5.44
C GLU A 334 -1.53 -11.07 5.45
N LEU A 335 -1.19 -12.36 5.56
CA LEU A 335 -2.18 -13.43 5.66
C LEU A 335 -2.99 -13.37 6.97
N ASP A 336 -2.40 -12.88 8.06
CA ASP A 336 -3.11 -12.65 9.32
C ASP A 336 -3.98 -11.39 9.26
N GLN A 337 -3.51 -10.34 8.60
CA GLN A 337 -4.25 -9.10 8.41
C GLN A 337 -5.46 -9.30 7.49
N MET A 338 -5.32 -10.10 6.43
CA MET A 338 -6.42 -10.50 5.54
C MET A 338 -7.64 -11.01 6.32
N LEU A 339 -7.41 -11.85 7.34
CA LEU A 339 -8.49 -12.39 8.17
C LEU A 339 -9.21 -11.34 9.02
N ARG A 340 -8.61 -10.16 9.21
CA ARG A 340 -9.18 -9.05 9.97
C ARG A 340 -9.95 -8.07 9.08
N MET A 341 -9.87 -8.17 7.76
CA MET A 341 -10.54 -7.23 6.85
C MET A 341 -12.00 -7.56 6.58
N TYR A 342 -12.52 -8.67 7.14
CA TYR A 342 -13.91 -9.09 6.90
C TYR A 342 -14.97 -8.05 7.31
N TYR A 343 -14.65 -7.17 8.26
CA TYR A 343 -15.52 -6.08 8.72
C TYR A 343 -15.07 -4.70 8.22
N ASP A 344 -14.01 -4.62 7.42
CA ASP A 344 -13.54 -3.35 6.87
C ASP A 344 -14.62 -2.78 5.93
N GLU A 345 -14.97 -1.51 6.11
CA GLU A 345 -15.98 -0.79 5.32
C GLU A 345 -15.36 -0.07 4.11
N GLY A 346 -14.07 -0.26 3.86
CA GLY A 346 -13.36 0.26 2.70
C GLY A 346 -12.83 -0.87 1.82
N ASP A 347 -11.74 -0.57 1.10
CA ASP A 347 -11.19 -1.50 0.12
C ASP A 347 -10.45 -2.69 0.74
N GLY A 348 -10.29 -2.76 2.07
CA GLY A 348 -9.50 -3.81 2.73
C GLY A 348 -9.91 -5.22 2.30
N ARG A 349 -11.20 -5.49 2.11
CA ARG A 349 -11.68 -6.79 1.60
C ARG A 349 -11.13 -7.09 0.20
N PHE A 350 -11.19 -6.10 -0.69
CA PHE A 350 -10.83 -6.21 -2.10
C PHE A 350 -9.31 -6.22 -2.33
N TYR A 351 -8.54 -5.47 -1.53
CA TYR A 351 -7.06 -5.54 -1.51
C TYR A 351 -6.61 -6.97 -1.34
N TYR A 352 -7.09 -7.64 -0.29
CA TYR A 352 -6.63 -8.97 0.06
C TYR A 352 -7.26 -10.07 -0.78
N SER A 353 -8.55 -9.98 -1.12
CA SER A 353 -9.18 -10.99 -1.99
C SER A 353 -8.62 -10.95 -3.40
N GLY A 354 -8.36 -9.76 -3.98
CA GLY A 354 -7.71 -9.63 -5.28
C GLY A 354 -6.25 -10.09 -5.27
N MET A 355 -5.47 -9.66 -4.26
CA MET A 355 -4.09 -10.13 -4.05
C MET A 355 -4.01 -11.65 -3.95
N ALA A 356 -4.90 -12.26 -3.16
CA ALA A 356 -4.90 -13.71 -2.98
C ALA A 356 -5.24 -14.45 -4.28
N GLN A 357 -6.23 -13.98 -5.04
CA GLN A 357 -6.55 -14.54 -6.35
C GLN A 357 -5.35 -14.47 -7.30
N ALA A 358 -4.61 -13.37 -7.33
CA ALA A 358 -3.40 -13.22 -8.15
C ALA A 358 -2.32 -14.26 -7.81
N TYR A 359 -2.00 -14.45 -6.53
CA TYR A 359 -1.05 -15.48 -6.09
C TYR A 359 -1.53 -16.91 -6.37
N LEU A 360 -2.83 -17.16 -6.35
CA LEU A 360 -3.39 -18.46 -6.76
C LEU A 360 -3.26 -18.66 -8.27
N LEU A 361 -3.47 -17.61 -9.07
CA LEU A 361 -3.32 -17.67 -10.52
C LEU A 361 -1.86 -17.93 -10.95
N ASP A 362 -0.87 -17.40 -10.21
CA ASP A 362 0.54 -17.76 -10.43
C ASP A 362 0.79 -19.27 -10.35
N ARG A 363 0.06 -19.97 -9.46
CA ARG A 363 0.19 -21.42 -9.27
C ARG A 363 -0.62 -22.23 -10.27
N LEU A 364 -1.69 -21.64 -10.84
CA LEU A 364 -2.75 -22.39 -11.52
C LEU A 364 -2.87 -22.11 -13.01
N LEU A 365 -2.51 -20.91 -13.48
CA LEU A 365 -2.77 -20.50 -14.85
C LEU A 365 -1.59 -19.71 -15.44
N PRO A 366 -0.54 -20.38 -15.95
CA PRO A 366 0.56 -19.70 -16.62
C PRO A 366 0.07 -18.74 -17.71
N GLY A 367 0.62 -17.52 -17.74
CA GLY A 367 0.21 -16.48 -18.70
C GLY A 367 -1.02 -15.66 -18.30
N TRP A 368 -1.60 -15.88 -17.12
CA TRP A 368 -2.79 -15.14 -16.66
C TRP A 368 -2.59 -13.62 -16.60
N LYS A 369 -1.38 -13.13 -16.29
CA LYS A 369 -1.08 -11.70 -16.12
C LYS A 369 -1.42 -10.89 -17.37
N GLN A 370 -1.05 -11.38 -18.56
CA GLN A 370 -1.39 -10.69 -19.81
C GLN A 370 -2.91 -10.59 -20.00
N ARG A 371 -3.62 -11.67 -19.70
CA ARG A 371 -5.07 -11.77 -19.87
C ARG A 371 -5.86 -10.97 -18.84
N ALA A 372 -5.31 -10.78 -17.64
CA ALA A 372 -5.94 -9.98 -16.59
C ALA A 372 -6.18 -8.52 -17.01
N PHE A 373 -5.51 -8.03 -18.05
CA PHE A 373 -5.65 -6.66 -18.55
C PHE A 373 -6.57 -6.56 -19.78
N GLU A 374 -7.06 -7.69 -20.29
CA GLU A 374 -8.07 -7.71 -21.35
C GLU A 374 -9.44 -7.22 -20.83
N ASP A 375 -10.21 -6.61 -21.73
CA ASP A 375 -11.55 -6.11 -21.42
C ASP A 375 -12.49 -7.27 -21.03
N GLY A 376 -13.26 -7.07 -19.96
CA GLY A 376 -14.23 -8.05 -19.48
C GLY A 376 -13.64 -9.31 -18.81
N ILE A 377 -12.32 -9.43 -18.72
CA ILE A 377 -11.66 -10.53 -17.99
C ILE A 377 -11.37 -10.09 -16.56
N TRP A 378 -11.84 -10.83 -15.56
CA TRP A 378 -11.55 -10.56 -14.14
C TRP A 378 -10.79 -11.71 -13.49
N LEU A 379 -10.18 -11.48 -12.33
CA LEU A 379 -9.38 -12.50 -11.63
C LEU A 379 -10.17 -13.78 -11.37
N GLU A 380 -11.43 -13.66 -10.95
CA GLU A 380 -12.30 -14.81 -10.76
C GLU A 380 -12.65 -15.53 -12.06
N THR A 381 -12.74 -14.81 -13.19
CA THR A 381 -12.95 -15.43 -14.51
C THR A 381 -11.78 -16.33 -14.88
N LEU A 382 -10.56 -15.88 -14.60
CA LEU A 382 -9.33 -16.65 -14.81
C LEU A 382 -9.25 -17.85 -13.86
N LEU A 383 -9.67 -17.71 -12.60
CA LEU A 383 -9.74 -18.84 -11.67
C LEU A 383 -10.76 -19.89 -12.10
N ILE A 384 -11.93 -19.49 -12.61
CA ILE A 384 -12.91 -20.41 -13.19
C ILE A 384 -12.31 -21.16 -14.39
N GLU A 385 -11.53 -20.48 -15.22
CA GLU A 385 -10.86 -21.12 -16.35
C GLU A 385 -9.81 -22.14 -15.91
N ALA A 386 -9.03 -21.84 -14.87
CA ALA A 386 -8.03 -22.75 -14.33
C ALA A 386 -8.60 -24.06 -13.75
N LEU A 387 -9.92 -24.14 -13.56
CA LEU A 387 -10.63 -25.35 -13.14
C LEU A 387 -11.06 -26.27 -14.30
N LYS A 388 -10.91 -25.83 -15.55
CA LYS A 388 -11.19 -26.62 -16.76
C LYS A 388 -9.97 -27.44 -17.14
#